data_AF-A0A2W1BRI3-F1
#
_entry.id   AF-A0A2W1BRI3-F1
#
_cell.length_a   1.000
_cell.length_b   1.000
_cell.length_c   1.000
_cell.angle_alpha   90.00
_cell.angle_beta   90.00
_cell.angle_gamma   90.00
#
_symmetry.space_group_name_H-M   'P 1'
#
loop_
_entity.id
_entity.type
_entity.pdbx_description
1 polymer ?
#
loop_
_entity_poly.entity_id
_entity_poly.type
_entity_poly.pdbx_seq_one_letter_code
_entity_poly.pdbx_strand_id
1 'polypeptide(L)'
;MIVFLTVLFYTMCGEARSDSDSTYYIISNETQDDINLENATHINELIPNIAQSNDTILFDTFVNVLIEVSTEQLRYVKFNIMNNYDLSPSDVADIKKAFINIEERYTEMVNNKLKTLLGAKPINVTDHFMLDFMDVSNYILEKVLRHHVKNVKGKMLEHTKWYRQTLKEKILRQQMKISFNYIENNICDTLQICRDRFYYSDYLTDWLRTIMNLSSRDLKRFFVPVTEILETHKYFIKTNVKFRQTVKYIINAEAIVKRDTLDFVDEILVNPDKILKLAPDTLKPSIILLRKLFNLIDGVYDVNDQNIENLENVTEMLRDWIEGKTFDIHKVLNTIVENMKINVKIWPLDIQNKIYYVWSEIIAL
;
A
#
# COMPACT_ATOMS: atom_id res chain seq x y z
N MET A 1 4.50 45.72 13.84
CA MET A 1 4.24 44.68 12.81
C MET A 1 4.10 43.26 13.38
N ILE A 2 3.80 43.10 14.68
CA ILE A 2 3.68 41.79 15.38
C ILE A 2 2.26 41.60 15.96
N VAL A 3 1.34 42.55 15.74
CA VAL A 3 -0.01 42.55 16.33
C VAL A 3 -1.10 42.00 15.38
N PHE A 4 -0.73 41.60 14.15
CA PHE A 4 -1.66 41.05 13.15
C PHE A 4 -1.68 39.50 13.06
N LEU A 5 -0.80 38.79 13.78
CA LEU A 5 -0.70 37.32 13.73
C LEU A 5 -1.42 36.61 14.89
N THR A 6 -1.79 37.32 15.95
CA THR A 6 -2.51 36.74 17.11
C THR A 6 -4.03 36.66 16.92
N VAL A 7 -4.59 37.40 15.97
CA VAL A 7 -6.04 37.36 15.65
C VAL A 7 -6.41 36.16 14.76
N LEU A 8 -5.47 35.62 13.99
CA LEU A 8 -5.70 34.44 13.12
C LEU A 8 -5.65 33.09 13.86
N PHE A 9 -5.11 33.04 15.09
CA PHE A 9 -5.06 31.81 15.90
C PHE A 9 -6.21 31.67 16.91
N TYR A 10 -7.03 32.72 17.09
CA TYR A 10 -8.19 32.69 18.01
C TYR A 10 -9.50 32.26 17.34
N THR A 11 -9.54 32.16 16.00
CA THR A 11 -10.76 31.82 15.22
C THR A 11 -10.82 30.38 14.69
N MET A 12 -9.83 29.52 14.97
CA MET A 12 -9.89 28.10 14.55
C MET A 12 -9.82 27.09 15.71
N CYS A 13 -9.81 27.57 16.96
CA CYS A 13 -10.04 26.78 18.16
C CYS A 13 -11.16 27.44 18.97
N GLY A 14 -12.40 27.04 18.71
CA GLY A 14 -13.59 27.47 19.44
C GLY A 14 -14.69 26.41 19.31
N GLU A 15 -14.98 25.74 20.41
CA GLU A 15 -15.84 24.57 20.59
C GLU A 15 -17.30 24.74 20.15
N ALA A 16 -17.88 23.67 19.58
CA ALA A 16 -19.30 23.30 19.71
C ALA A 16 -19.38 21.76 19.63
N ARG A 17 -19.37 21.03 20.75
CA ARG A 17 -20.53 20.53 21.51
C ARG A 17 -21.66 19.90 20.66
N SER A 18 -21.75 18.57 20.79
CA SER A 18 -22.93 17.69 20.88
C SER A 18 -24.19 17.94 20.04
N ASP A 19 -24.54 16.88 19.31
CA ASP A 19 -25.87 16.27 19.11
C ASP A 19 -26.95 16.91 18.22
N SER A 20 -27.63 15.98 17.54
CA SER A 20 -28.98 15.97 16.93
C SER A 20 -29.15 16.37 15.46
N ASP A 21 -29.45 15.32 14.69
CA ASP A 21 -30.54 15.17 13.71
C ASP A 21 -30.60 16.00 12.41
N SER A 22 -30.54 15.21 11.33
CA SER A 22 -31.46 15.21 10.17
C SER A 22 -31.48 16.42 9.23
N THR A 23 -31.22 16.16 7.94
CA THR A 23 -31.91 16.77 6.78
C THR A 23 -31.45 16.06 5.50
N TYR A 24 -32.23 15.06 5.05
CA TYR A 24 -33.09 15.11 3.85
C TYR A 24 -32.35 15.44 2.53
N TYR A 25 -32.04 14.41 1.73
CA TYR A 25 -32.00 14.56 0.28
C TYR A 25 -33.40 14.27 -0.25
N ILE A 26 -34.03 15.30 -0.80
CA ILE A 26 -35.33 15.27 -1.45
C ILE A 26 -35.18 14.50 -2.76
N ILE A 27 -35.99 13.45 -2.90
CA ILE A 27 -36.30 12.78 -4.17
C ILE A 27 -37.18 13.74 -4.97
N SER A 28 -36.71 14.20 -6.13
CA SER A 28 -37.57 14.79 -7.16
C SER A 28 -38.09 13.67 -8.05
N ASN A 29 -39.38 13.37 -7.91
CA ASN A 29 -40.13 12.52 -8.84
C ASN A 29 -40.79 13.39 -9.93
N GLU A 30 -40.86 12.79 -11.12
CA GLU A 30 -41.75 13.07 -12.25
C GLU A 30 -41.46 14.28 -13.15
N THR A 31 -41.01 13.96 -14.37
CA THR A 31 -41.89 14.05 -15.55
C THR A 31 -41.61 12.89 -16.50
N GLN A 32 -42.67 12.12 -16.78
CA GLN A 32 -42.82 11.25 -17.95
C GLN A 32 -42.53 12.04 -19.24
N ASP A 33 -41.85 11.40 -20.18
CA ASP A 33 -42.16 11.57 -21.60
C ASP A 33 -41.92 10.22 -22.30
N ASP A 34 -43.03 9.67 -22.82
CA ASP A 34 -43.14 8.50 -23.66
C ASP A 34 -42.46 8.72 -25.01
N ILE A 35 -41.51 7.86 -25.43
CA ILE A 35 -41.28 7.55 -26.86
C ILE A 35 -40.85 6.08 -27.04
N ASN A 36 -41.84 5.27 -27.43
CA ASN A 36 -41.84 4.12 -28.36
C ASN A 36 -40.73 3.04 -28.30
N LEU A 37 -41.13 1.91 -27.72
CA LEU A 37 -40.63 0.57 -28.00
C LEU A 37 -41.46 -0.01 -29.15
N GLU A 38 -40.91 -0.15 -30.37
CA GLU A 38 -41.25 -1.23 -31.31
C GLU A 38 -40.39 -1.16 -32.59
N ASN A 39 -39.95 -2.34 -33.05
CA ASN A 39 -39.24 -2.67 -34.30
C ASN A 39 -37.70 -2.49 -34.35
N ALA A 40 -37.00 -3.52 -33.86
CA ALA A 40 -35.86 -4.11 -34.56
C ALA A 40 -35.59 -5.53 -34.05
N THR A 41 -36.50 -6.47 -34.32
CA THR A 41 -36.16 -7.90 -34.36
C THR A 41 -35.31 -8.19 -35.60
N HIS A 42 -34.36 -9.13 -35.44
CA HIS A 42 -33.47 -9.74 -36.45
C HIS A 42 -32.15 -9.04 -36.79
N ILE A 43 -31.11 -9.30 -35.97
CA ILE A 43 -29.81 -9.83 -36.43
C ILE A 43 -29.32 -10.84 -35.39
N ASN A 44 -29.85 -12.07 -35.46
CA ASN A 44 -29.12 -13.27 -35.01
C ASN A 44 -28.38 -13.76 -36.25
N GLU A 45 -27.08 -13.49 -36.36
CA GLU A 45 -26.10 -14.30 -37.09
C GLU A 45 -24.72 -13.61 -37.02
N LEU A 46 -23.70 -14.36 -36.62
CA LEU A 46 -22.26 -14.03 -36.59
C LEU A 46 -21.73 -13.21 -35.40
N ILE A 47 -21.80 -13.78 -34.19
CA ILE A 47 -20.75 -13.62 -33.19
C ILE A 47 -20.33 -15.04 -32.77
N PRO A 48 -19.04 -15.43 -32.89
CA PRO A 48 -18.61 -16.73 -32.41
C PRO A 48 -18.80 -16.77 -30.89
N ASN A 49 -19.41 -17.85 -30.41
CA ASN A 49 -19.55 -18.22 -29.00
C ASN A 49 -18.24 -17.96 -28.23
N ILE A 50 -18.13 -16.79 -27.60
CA ILE A 50 -17.36 -16.64 -26.39
C ILE A 50 -18.30 -17.17 -25.32
N ALA A 51 -17.97 -18.35 -24.79
CA ALA A 51 -18.62 -18.86 -23.60
C ALA A 51 -18.56 -17.75 -22.53
N GLN A 52 -19.71 -17.13 -22.24
CA GLN A 52 -19.86 -16.34 -21.02
C GLN A 52 -19.65 -17.33 -19.87
N SER A 53 -18.49 -17.29 -19.22
CA SER A 53 -18.32 -17.95 -17.93
C SER A 53 -19.25 -17.23 -16.94
N ASN A 54 -20.06 -18.01 -16.25
CA ASN A 54 -20.93 -17.57 -15.15
C ASN A 54 -20.09 -17.23 -13.90
N ASP A 55 -19.24 -16.21 -13.97
CA ASP A 55 -18.30 -15.85 -12.88
C ASP A 55 -18.80 -14.68 -12.01
N THR A 56 -20.12 -14.55 -11.78
CA THR A 56 -20.61 -13.57 -10.80
C THR A 56 -20.42 -14.09 -9.38
N ILE A 57 -19.40 -13.57 -8.69
CA ILE A 57 -19.17 -13.83 -7.26
C ILE A 57 -20.33 -13.23 -6.47
N LEU A 58 -20.97 -14.06 -5.62
CA LEU A 58 -22.05 -13.58 -4.76
C LEU A 58 -21.50 -12.58 -3.74
N PHE A 59 -22.21 -11.47 -3.55
CA PHE A 59 -21.79 -10.42 -2.63
C PHE A 59 -21.59 -10.92 -1.18
N ASP A 60 -22.43 -11.85 -0.72
CA ASP A 60 -22.28 -12.46 0.60
C ASP A 60 -20.98 -13.27 0.72
N THR A 61 -20.54 -13.95 -0.35
CA THR A 61 -19.26 -14.66 -0.40
C THR A 61 -18.11 -13.66 -0.28
N PHE A 62 -18.14 -12.57 -1.06
CA PHE A 62 -17.16 -11.51 -0.99
C PHE A 62 -17.06 -10.90 0.42
N VAL A 63 -18.20 -10.58 1.04
CA VAL A 63 -18.27 -10.02 2.40
C VAL A 63 -17.68 -10.98 3.43
N ASN A 64 -18.01 -12.26 3.35
CA ASN A 64 -17.50 -13.25 4.30
C ASN A 64 -15.97 -13.37 4.22
N VAL A 65 -15.41 -13.45 3.01
CA VAL A 65 -13.95 -13.48 2.80
C VAL A 65 -13.31 -12.19 3.29
N LEU A 66 -13.90 -11.02 3.00
CA LEU A 66 -13.38 -9.73 3.46
C LEU A 66 -13.34 -9.64 4.99
N ILE A 67 -14.38 -10.11 5.68
CA ILE A 67 -14.40 -10.16 7.15
C ILE A 67 -13.32 -11.11 7.67
N GLU A 68 -13.20 -12.31 7.09
CA GLU A 68 -12.19 -13.30 7.49
C GLU A 68 -10.77 -12.73 7.36
N VAL A 69 -10.39 -12.27 6.17
CA VAL A 69 -9.07 -11.70 5.87
C VAL A 69 -8.79 -10.47 6.74
N SER A 70 -9.77 -9.59 6.94
CA SER A 70 -9.58 -8.39 7.77
C SER A 70 -9.41 -8.72 9.26
N THR A 71 -10.13 -9.72 9.77
CA THR A 71 -9.99 -10.16 11.16
C THR A 71 -8.68 -10.89 11.40
N GLU A 72 -8.21 -11.69 10.44
CA GLU A 72 -6.87 -12.25 10.46
C GLU A 72 -5.82 -11.14 10.46
N GLN A 73 -5.98 -10.14 9.59
CA GLN A 73 -5.05 -9.01 9.52
C GLN A 73 -5.01 -8.20 10.82
N LEU A 74 -6.13 -8.04 11.53
CA LEU A 74 -6.15 -7.43 12.87
C LEU A 74 -5.28 -8.18 13.89
N ARG A 75 -5.24 -9.52 13.80
CA ARG A 75 -4.35 -10.34 14.64
C ARG A 75 -2.89 -10.10 14.27
N TYR A 76 -2.57 -10.03 12.98
CA TYR A 76 -1.21 -9.69 12.52
C TYR A 76 -0.79 -8.28 12.92
N VAL A 77 -1.68 -7.29 12.84
CA VAL A 77 -1.39 -5.92 13.29
C VAL A 77 -1.02 -5.91 14.77
N LYS A 78 -1.79 -6.60 15.62
CA LYS A 78 -1.46 -6.71 17.06
C LYS A 78 -0.07 -7.33 17.25
N PHE A 79 0.20 -8.44 16.58
CA PHE A 79 1.47 -9.15 16.65
C PHE A 79 2.63 -8.26 16.17
N ASN A 80 2.45 -7.57 15.06
CA ASN A 80 3.45 -6.67 14.49
C ASN A 80 3.76 -5.50 15.40
N ILE A 81 2.73 -4.85 15.96
CA ILE A 81 2.92 -3.75 16.90
C ILE A 81 3.73 -4.20 18.11
N MET A 82 3.37 -5.35 18.67
CA MET A 82 4.01 -5.93 19.86
C MET A 82 5.48 -6.31 19.64
N ASN A 83 5.85 -6.72 18.43
CA ASN A 83 7.17 -7.31 18.16
C ASN A 83 8.11 -6.42 17.33
N ASN A 84 7.60 -5.39 16.63
CA ASN A 84 8.40 -4.65 15.64
C ASN A 84 8.68 -3.18 16.01
N TYR A 85 8.18 -2.67 17.15
CA TYR A 85 8.17 -1.22 17.45
C TYR A 85 8.84 -0.82 18.78
N ASP A 86 9.72 -1.67 19.34
CA ASP A 86 10.51 -1.40 20.56
C ASP A 86 9.70 -0.70 21.67
N LEU A 87 8.54 -1.28 21.97
CA LEU A 87 7.55 -0.70 22.87
C LEU A 87 8.05 -0.71 24.32
N SER A 88 7.77 0.36 25.06
CA SER A 88 7.95 0.36 26.51
C SER A 88 6.94 -0.56 27.20
N PRO A 89 7.21 -1.04 28.43
CA PRO A 89 6.24 -1.86 29.17
C PRO A 89 4.85 -1.22 29.33
N SER A 90 4.79 0.11 29.49
CA SER A 90 3.52 0.85 29.52
C SER A 90 2.81 0.82 28.17
N ASP A 91 3.54 1.02 27.06
CA ASP A 91 2.95 0.96 25.72
C ASP A 91 2.44 -0.45 25.41
N VAL A 92 3.14 -1.50 25.85
CA VAL A 92 2.71 -2.89 25.72
C VAL A 92 1.37 -3.13 26.44
N ALA A 93 1.21 -2.61 27.66
CA ALA A 93 -0.04 -2.75 28.41
C ALA A 93 -1.19 -2.01 27.70
N ASP A 94 -0.93 -0.81 27.18
CA ASP A 94 -1.91 -0.03 26.41
C ASP A 94 -2.30 -0.74 25.12
N ILE A 95 -1.35 -1.33 24.38
CA ILE A 95 -1.62 -2.12 23.17
C ILE A 95 -2.42 -3.38 23.50
N LYS A 96 -2.06 -4.12 24.56
CA LYS A 96 -2.82 -5.31 24.97
C LYS A 96 -4.27 -4.97 25.29
N LYS A 97 -4.50 -3.87 26.04
CA LYS A 97 -5.84 -3.37 26.37
C LYS A 97 -6.58 -2.86 25.14
N ALA A 98 -5.87 -2.18 24.25
CA ALA A 98 -6.41 -1.66 23.00
C ALA A 98 -6.95 -2.78 22.11
N PHE A 99 -6.26 -3.91 21.98
CA PHE A 99 -6.68 -5.00 21.09
C PHE A 99 -7.63 -6.02 21.74
N ILE A 100 -8.32 -5.67 22.84
CA ILE A 100 -9.38 -6.50 23.43
C ILE A 100 -10.65 -6.37 22.58
N ASN A 101 -11.20 -7.49 22.13
CA ASN A 101 -12.44 -7.60 21.35
C ASN A 101 -12.47 -6.77 20.05
N ILE A 102 -11.29 -6.50 19.47
CA ILE A 102 -11.16 -5.71 18.25
C ILE A 102 -11.84 -6.38 17.04
N GLU A 103 -11.79 -7.71 16.99
CA GLU A 103 -12.42 -8.53 15.95
C GLU A 103 -13.95 -8.40 15.99
N GLU A 104 -14.57 -8.57 17.16
CA GLU A 104 -16.02 -8.43 17.35
C GLU A 104 -16.50 -7.02 16.93
N ARG A 105 -15.77 -5.98 17.36
CA ARG A 105 -16.11 -4.58 17.01
C ARG A 105 -15.99 -4.31 15.52
N TYR A 106 -14.94 -4.81 14.89
CA TYR A 106 -14.75 -4.67 13.45
C TYR A 106 -15.90 -5.33 12.68
N THR A 107 -16.20 -6.59 13.00
CA THR A 107 -17.29 -7.36 12.37
C THR A 107 -18.63 -6.68 12.56
N GLU A 108 -18.92 -6.16 13.77
CA GLU A 108 -20.15 -5.40 14.03
C GLU A 108 -20.23 -4.13 13.17
N MET A 109 -19.15 -3.34 13.10
CA MET A 109 -19.11 -2.09 12.32
C MET A 109 -19.27 -2.35 10.81
N VAL A 110 -18.60 -3.38 10.28
CA VAL A 110 -18.72 -3.78 8.88
C VAL A 110 -20.14 -4.24 8.58
N ASN A 111 -20.71 -5.13 9.40
CA ASN A 111 -22.08 -5.61 9.23
C ASN A 111 -23.12 -4.50 9.31
N ASN A 112 -22.97 -3.54 10.23
CA ASN A 112 -23.88 -2.41 10.35
C ASN A 112 -23.77 -1.47 9.15
N LYS A 113 -22.56 -1.20 8.65
CA LYS A 113 -22.34 -0.38 7.45
C LYS A 113 -22.84 -1.08 6.18
N LEU A 114 -22.62 -2.39 6.05
CA LEU A 114 -23.15 -3.25 4.98
C LEU A 114 -24.68 -3.20 4.91
N LYS A 115 -25.35 -3.50 6.04
CA LYS A 115 -26.82 -3.47 6.13
C LYS A 115 -27.39 -2.11 5.73
N THR A 116 -26.70 -1.03 6.09
CA THR A 116 -27.10 0.34 5.73
C THR A 116 -26.90 0.61 4.23
N LEU A 117 -25.77 0.17 3.65
CA LEU A 117 -25.43 0.41 2.25
C LEU A 117 -26.29 -0.39 1.27
N LEU A 118 -26.63 -1.64 1.62
CA LEU A 118 -27.38 -2.51 0.72
C LEU A 118 -28.88 -2.25 0.71
N GLY A 119 -29.45 -1.60 1.73
CA GLY A 119 -30.87 -1.26 1.77
C GLY A 119 -31.82 -2.42 1.43
N ALA A 120 -31.45 -3.66 1.80
CA ALA A 120 -32.13 -4.92 1.47
C ALA A 120 -32.27 -5.26 -0.04
N LYS A 121 -31.55 -4.59 -0.94
CA LYS A 121 -31.55 -4.92 -2.37
C LYS A 121 -30.53 -6.02 -2.67
N PRO A 122 -30.91 -7.11 -3.36
CA PRO A 122 -29.93 -8.03 -3.95
C PRO A 122 -29.27 -7.29 -5.12
N ILE A 123 -28.00 -6.92 -4.96
CA ILE A 123 -27.21 -6.26 -6.00
C ILE A 123 -26.42 -7.35 -6.71
N ASN A 124 -26.51 -7.40 -8.04
CA ASN A 124 -25.52 -8.12 -8.82
C ASN A 124 -24.31 -7.18 -8.91
N VAL A 125 -23.24 -7.53 -8.22
CA VAL A 125 -22.16 -6.59 -7.89
C VAL A 125 -21.01 -6.76 -8.87
N THR A 126 -20.56 -5.66 -9.47
CA THR A 126 -19.35 -5.64 -10.31
C THR A 126 -18.09 -5.63 -9.46
N ASP A 127 -16.97 -6.09 -10.01
CA ASP A 127 -15.66 -6.04 -9.33
C ASP A 127 -15.31 -4.63 -8.87
N HIS A 128 -15.63 -3.60 -9.66
CA HIS A 128 -15.45 -2.19 -9.27
C HIS A 128 -16.19 -1.84 -7.97
N PHE A 129 -17.44 -2.27 -7.81
CA PHE A 129 -18.16 -2.03 -6.55
C PHE A 129 -17.52 -2.82 -5.39
N MET A 130 -17.05 -4.05 -5.63
CA MET A 130 -16.37 -4.83 -4.58
C MET A 130 -15.04 -4.17 -4.16
N LEU A 131 -14.30 -3.59 -5.10
CA LEU A 131 -13.09 -2.80 -4.82
C LEU A 131 -13.42 -1.52 -4.04
N ASP A 132 -14.46 -0.78 -4.41
CA ASP A 132 -14.93 0.39 -3.66
C ASP A 132 -15.39 -0.01 -2.24
N PHE A 133 -16.02 -1.18 -2.12
CA PHE A 133 -16.45 -1.71 -0.83
C PHE A 133 -15.25 -2.10 0.06
N MET A 134 -14.21 -2.68 -0.52
CA MET A 134 -12.96 -2.98 0.17
C MET A 134 -12.31 -1.68 0.69
N ASP A 135 -12.36 -0.57 -0.04
CA ASP A 135 -11.90 0.74 0.45
C ASP A 135 -12.69 1.23 1.68
N VAL A 136 -14.01 1.03 1.69
CA VAL A 136 -14.85 1.35 2.85
C VAL A 136 -14.46 0.48 4.05
N SER A 137 -14.23 -0.81 3.84
CA SER A 137 -13.76 -1.75 4.87
C SER A 137 -12.39 -1.35 5.42
N ASN A 138 -11.45 -1.00 4.54
CA ASN A 138 -10.13 -0.47 4.86
C ASN A 138 -10.22 0.83 5.68
N TYR A 139 -11.15 1.73 5.35
CA TYR A 139 -11.40 2.93 6.14
C TYR A 139 -11.98 2.61 7.54
N ILE A 140 -12.87 1.63 7.65
CA ILE A 140 -13.38 1.16 8.95
C ILE A 140 -12.22 0.59 9.78
N LEU A 141 -11.37 -0.24 9.18
CA LEU A 141 -10.18 -0.80 9.81
C LEU A 141 -9.26 0.31 10.33
N GLU A 142 -9.05 1.38 9.55
CA GLU A 142 -8.29 2.56 9.98
C GLU A 142 -8.89 3.22 11.23
N LYS A 143 -10.20 3.42 11.25
CA LYS A 143 -10.89 4.04 12.40
C LYS A 143 -10.78 3.18 13.65
N VAL A 144 -10.96 1.87 13.50
CA VAL A 144 -10.80 0.89 14.58
C VAL A 144 -9.38 0.96 15.12
N LEU A 145 -8.36 0.83 14.27
CA LEU A 145 -6.95 0.90 14.68
C LEU A 145 -6.61 2.23 15.36
N ARG A 146 -7.02 3.37 14.79
CA ARG A 146 -6.83 4.70 15.40
C ARG A 146 -7.46 4.83 16.77
N HIS A 147 -8.68 4.31 16.95
CA HIS A 147 -9.36 4.32 18.24
C HIS A 147 -8.60 3.49 19.28
N HIS A 148 -8.09 2.34 18.87
CA HIS A 148 -7.46 1.40 19.77
C HIS A 148 -6.04 1.84 20.17
N VAL A 149 -5.21 2.32 19.24
CA VAL A 149 -3.86 2.82 19.58
C VAL A 149 -3.85 4.27 20.11
N LYS A 150 -5.02 4.84 20.44
CA LYS A 150 -5.14 6.28 20.76
C LYS A 150 -4.32 6.70 21.98
N ASN A 151 -4.18 5.80 22.96
CA ASN A 151 -3.54 6.02 24.25
C ASN A 151 -2.04 5.72 24.24
N VAL A 152 -1.51 5.13 23.15
CA VAL A 152 -0.08 4.87 23.01
C VAL A 152 0.65 6.21 22.95
N LYS A 153 1.31 6.58 24.05
CA LYS A 153 2.08 7.82 24.16
C LYS A 153 3.47 7.57 23.61
N GLY A 154 3.63 7.76 22.30
CA GLY A 154 4.96 7.75 21.70
C GLY A 154 5.80 8.92 22.21
N LYS A 155 6.99 8.64 22.76
CA LYS A 155 8.07 9.64 22.73
C LYS A 155 8.25 10.07 21.27
N MET A 156 8.61 11.34 21.04
CA MET A 156 9.13 11.70 19.71
C MET A 156 10.28 10.75 19.40
N LEU A 157 10.19 10.06 18.26
CA LEU A 157 11.28 9.17 17.86
C LEU A 157 12.45 10.06 17.48
N GLU A 158 13.45 10.15 18.35
CA GLU A 158 14.74 10.81 18.05
C GLU A 158 15.45 10.14 16.86
N HIS A 159 15.03 8.93 16.47
CA HIS A 159 15.72 8.06 15.52
C HIS A 159 15.05 7.87 14.17
N THR A 160 13.85 8.40 13.90
CA THR A 160 13.42 8.52 12.51
C THR A 160 14.13 9.71 11.88
N LYS A 161 15.35 9.47 11.38
CA LYS A 161 16.22 10.49 10.74
C LYS A 161 15.53 11.28 9.62
N TRP A 162 14.36 10.84 9.14
CA TRP A 162 13.70 11.32 7.92
C TRP A 162 12.35 12.02 8.13
N TYR A 163 11.73 11.97 9.32
CA TYR A 163 10.51 12.75 9.67
C TYR A 163 10.27 12.77 11.19
N ARG A 164 9.76 13.88 11.75
CA ARG A 164 9.26 13.95 13.14
C ARG A 164 7.89 13.28 13.24
N GLN A 165 7.84 12.04 13.70
CA GLN A 165 6.59 11.33 14.04
C GLN A 165 6.62 10.90 15.51
N THR A 166 5.44 10.87 16.11
CA THR A 166 5.22 10.07 17.31
C THR A 166 5.23 8.58 16.93
N LEU A 167 5.63 7.71 17.86
CA LEU A 167 5.58 6.25 17.66
C LEU A 167 4.19 5.77 17.21
N LYS A 168 3.13 6.39 17.73
CA LYS A 168 1.74 6.16 17.35
C LYS A 168 1.48 6.43 15.87
N GLU A 169 1.95 7.56 15.34
CA GLU A 169 1.79 7.91 13.93
C GLU A 169 2.56 6.94 13.03
N LYS A 170 3.76 6.53 13.46
CA LYS A 170 4.55 5.52 12.75
C LYS A 170 3.84 4.17 12.68
N ILE A 171 3.34 3.68 13.82
CA ILE A 171 2.57 2.44 13.92
C ILE A 171 1.35 2.51 13.00
N LEU A 172 0.53 3.55 13.12
CA LEU A 172 -0.67 3.70 12.29
C LEU A 172 -0.31 3.68 10.80
N ARG A 173 0.64 4.52 10.38
CA ARG A 173 1.03 4.64 8.98
C ARG A 173 1.52 3.32 8.39
N GLN A 174 2.46 2.65 9.05
CA GLN A 174 3.01 1.39 8.53
C GLN A 174 1.97 0.26 8.57
N GLN A 175 1.22 0.12 9.67
CA GLN A 175 0.24 -0.95 9.79
C GLN A 175 -0.96 -0.75 8.85
N MET A 176 -1.36 0.49 8.56
CA MET A 176 -2.41 0.74 7.55
C MET A 176 -1.98 0.27 6.16
N LYS A 177 -0.76 0.63 5.73
CA LYS A 177 -0.23 0.21 4.42
C LYS A 177 -0.13 -1.31 4.30
N ILE A 178 0.44 -1.94 5.32
CA ILE A 178 0.57 -3.40 5.38
C ILE A 178 -0.82 -4.06 5.32
N SER A 179 -1.79 -3.51 6.07
CA SER A 179 -3.13 -4.10 6.13
C SER A 179 -3.91 -3.98 4.83
N PHE A 180 -3.87 -2.81 4.19
CA PHE A 180 -4.56 -2.61 2.92
C PHE A 180 -3.99 -3.53 1.85
N ASN A 181 -2.66 -3.60 1.77
CA ASN A 181 -1.96 -4.48 0.84
C ASN A 181 -2.26 -5.96 1.10
N TYR A 182 -2.29 -6.37 2.37
CA TYR A 182 -2.61 -7.75 2.74
C TYR A 182 -4.05 -8.11 2.35
N ILE A 183 -5.02 -7.23 2.63
CA ILE A 183 -6.43 -7.45 2.29
C ILE A 183 -6.60 -7.51 0.77
N GLU A 184 -6.04 -6.54 0.04
CA GLU A 184 -6.09 -6.47 -1.42
C GLU A 184 -5.55 -7.75 -2.07
N ASN A 185 -4.36 -8.19 -1.66
CA ASN A 185 -3.74 -9.39 -2.23
C ASN A 185 -4.54 -10.66 -1.92
N ASN A 186 -5.05 -10.82 -0.69
CA ASN A 186 -5.83 -12.01 -0.32
C ASN A 186 -7.19 -12.06 -1.04
N ILE A 187 -7.84 -10.90 -1.25
CA ILE A 187 -9.07 -10.82 -2.02
C ILE A 187 -8.81 -11.14 -3.49
N CYS A 188 -7.75 -10.59 -4.08
CA CYS A 188 -7.34 -10.92 -5.45
C CYS A 188 -7.01 -12.41 -5.60
N ASP A 189 -6.23 -13.00 -4.69
CA ASP A 189 -5.88 -14.43 -4.74
C ASP A 189 -7.11 -15.34 -4.59
N THR A 190 -8.00 -15.01 -3.65
CA THR A 190 -9.14 -15.88 -3.29
C THR A 190 -10.31 -15.74 -4.26
N LEU A 191 -10.58 -14.50 -4.70
CA LEU A 191 -11.78 -14.14 -5.44
C LEU A 191 -11.48 -13.64 -6.85
N GLN A 192 -10.22 -13.50 -7.25
CA GLN A 192 -9.84 -12.93 -8.56
C GLN A 192 -10.34 -11.49 -8.76
N ILE A 193 -10.71 -10.79 -7.68
CA ILE A 193 -11.07 -9.37 -7.67
C ILE A 193 -9.80 -8.59 -7.39
N CYS A 194 -9.12 -8.18 -8.45
CA CYS A 194 -7.81 -7.56 -8.38
C CYS A 194 -7.88 -6.07 -8.73
N ARG A 195 -7.01 -5.26 -8.12
CA ARG A 195 -6.78 -3.90 -8.60
C ARG A 195 -5.89 -3.94 -9.82
N ASP A 196 -6.27 -3.19 -10.85
CA ASP A 196 -5.42 -2.96 -12.00
C ASP A 196 -4.12 -2.28 -11.58
N ARG A 197 -3.00 -2.76 -12.11
CA ARG A 197 -1.65 -2.21 -11.91
C ARG A 197 -1.20 -1.59 -13.21
N PHE A 198 -1.10 -0.26 -13.24
CA PHE A 198 -0.81 0.49 -14.47
C PHE A 198 0.66 0.89 -14.58
N TYR A 199 1.39 0.84 -13.47
CA TYR A 199 2.77 1.28 -13.39
C TYR A 199 3.67 0.24 -12.73
N TYR A 200 4.97 0.28 -13.09
CA TYR A 200 5.98 -0.53 -12.39
C TYR A 200 6.03 -0.21 -10.89
N SER A 201 5.84 1.06 -10.53
CA SER A 201 5.75 1.50 -9.14
C SER A 201 4.67 0.77 -8.32
N ASP A 202 3.55 0.36 -8.94
CA ASP A 202 2.45 -0.30 -8.23
C ASP A 202 2.91 -1.67 -7.70
N TYR A 203 3.62 -2.43 -8.53
CA TYR A 203 4.26 -3.69 -8.15
C TYR A 203 5.34 -3.50 -7.08
N LEU A 204 6.20 -2.49 -7.24
CA LEU A 204 7.25 -2.20 -6.27
C LEU A 204 6.66 -1.83 -4.90
N THR A 205 5.59 -1.04 -4.88
CA THR A 205 4.87 -0.68 -3.67
C THR A 205 4.27 -1.91 -2.98
N ASP A 206 3.67 -2.84 -3.73
CA ASP A 206 3.19 -4.11 -3.19
C ASP A 206 4.31 -4.94 -2.56
N TRP A 207 5.42 -5.14 -3.27
CA TRP A 207 6.56 -5.88 -2.76
C TRP A 207 7.14 -5.25 -1.49
N LEU A 208 7.32 -3.92 -1.47
CA LEU A 208 7.82 -3.19 -0.30
C LEU A 208 6.92 -3.40 0.92
N ARG A 209 5.59 -3.30 0.75
CA ARG A 209 4.63 -3.48 1.84
C ARG A 209 4.58 -4.91 2.35
N THR A 210 4.69 -5.88 1.45
CA THR A 210 4.82 -7.29 1.79
C THR A 210 6.10 -7.56 2.59
N ILE A 211 7.25 -7.02 2.16
CA ILE A 211 8.54 -7.19 2.86
C ILE A 211 8.53 -6.48 4.23
N MET A 212 7.88 -5.32 4.34
CA MET A 212 7.74 -4.60 5.62
C MET A 212 7.01 -5.42 6.70
N ASN A 213 6.12 -6.33 6.28
CA ASN A 213 5.34 -7.20 7.18
C ASN A 213 6.14 -8.39 7.74
N LEU A 214 7.35 -8.64 7.24
CA LEU A 214 8.12 -9.83 7.61
C LEU A 214 8.63 -9.79 9.06
N SER A 215 8.92 -10.98 9.60
CA SER A 215 9.63 -11.14 10.87
C SER A 215 11.03 -10.52 10.80
N SER A 216 11.60 -10.15 11.95
CA SER A 216 12.98 -9.61 12.00
C SER A 216 14.02 -10.57 11.40
N ARG A 217 13.82 -11.89 11.54
CA ARG A 217 14.67 -12.92 10.96
C ARG A 217 14.57 -12.93 9.43
N ASP A 218 13.36 -12.93 8.90
CA ASP A 218 13.14 -13.06 7.46
C ASP A 218 13.45 -11.75 6.73
N LEU A 219 13.24 -10.60 7.38
CA LEU A 219 13.75 -9.32 6.91
C LEU A 219 15.28 -9.32 6.80
N LYS A 220 16.00 -9.88 7.78
CA LYS A 220 17.46 -10.05 7.66
C LYS A 220 17.83 -10.95 6.47
N ARG A 221 17.13 -12.07 6.28
CA ARG A 221 17.34 -12.98 5.14
C ARG A 221 17.10 -12.31 3.80
N PHE A 222 16.14 -11.38 3.70
CA PHE A 222 15.90 -10.57 2.50
C PHE A 222 17.07 -9.64 2.17
N PHE A 223 17.61 -8.93 3.17
CA PHE A 223 18.63 -7.91 2.95
C PHE A 223 20.04 -8.47 2.70
N VAL A 224 20.38 -9.64 3.25
CA VAL A 224 21.72 -10.25 3.10
C VAL A 224 22.16 -10.42 1.63
N PRO A 225 21.34 -11.00 0.73
CA PRO A 225 21.65 -11.15 -0.69
C PRO A 225 21.93 -9.84 -1.46
N VAL A 226 21.45 -8.69 -0.98
CA VAL A 226 21.44 -7.43 -1.76
C VAL A 226 22.85 -7.05 -2.22
N THR A 227 23.87 -7.22 -1.36
CA THR A 227 25.26 -6.93 -1.77
C THR A 227 25.75 -7.85 -2.88
N GLU A 228 25.39 -9.13 -2.84
CA GLU A 228 25.82 -10.11 -3.85
C GLU A 228 25.16 -9.83 -5.20
N ILE A 229 23.88 -9.46 -5.19
CA ILE A 229 23.14 -9.02 -6.38
C ILE A 229 23.79 -7.77 -7.00
N LEU A 230 24.15 -6.78 -6.18
CA LEU A 230 24.83 -5.57 -6.67
C LEU A 230 26.21 -5.86 -7.28
N GLU A 231 26.98 -6.81 -6.74
CA GLU A 231 28.27 -7.20 -7.35
C GLU A 231 28.08 -8.02 -8.64
N THR A 232 27.11 -8.94 -8.65
CA THR A 232 26.77 -9.76 -9.82
C THR A 232 26.38 -8.88 -11.01
N HIS A 233 25.62 -7.82 -10.75
CA HIS A 233 25.12 -6.90 -11.78
C HIS A 233 25.89 -5.57 -11.86
N LYS A 234 27.15 -5.51 -11.38
CA LYS A 234 27.93 -4.27 -11.25
C LYS A 234 28.09 -3.43 -12.52
N TYR A 235 28.01 -4.06 -13.71
CA TYR A 235 28.11 -3.36 -14.99
C TYR A 235 26.80 -2.70 -15.42
N PHE A 236 25.68 -3.18 -14.90
CA PHE A 236 24.34 -2.63 -15.12
C PHE A 236 23.99 -1.64 -14.00
N ILE A 237 24.07 -2.07 -12.74
CA ILE A 237 23.82 -1.24 -11.56
C ILE A 237 25.16 -0.65 -11.09
N LYS A 238 25.51 0.53 -11.60
CA LYS A 238 26.72 1.23 -11.15
C LYS A 238 26.56 1.64 -9.69
N THR A 239 27.60 1.40 -8.88
CA THR A 239 27.62 1.77 -7.46
C THR A 239 28.96 2.43 -7.14
N ASN A 240 29.02 3.22 -6.07
CA ASN A 240 30.27 3.76 -5.53
C ASN A 240 30.51 3.29 -4.09
N VAL A 241 31.67 3.64 -3.53
CA VAL A 241 32.09 3.20 -2.19
C VAL A 241 31.10 3.64 -1.11
N LYS A 242 30.61 4.87 -1.18
CA LYS A 242 29.69 5.47 -0.20
C LYS A 242 28.32 4.79 -0.21
N PHE A 243 27.77 4.53 -1.40
CA PHE A 243 26.53 3.78 -1.57
C PHE A 243 26.67 2.35 -1.02
N ARG A 244 27.75 1.64 -1.36
CA ARG A 244 28.03 0.29 -0.85
C ARG A 244 28.16 0.25 0.68
N GLN A 245 28.78 1.27 1.28
CA GLN A 245 28.86 1.41 2.74
C GLN A 245 27.48 1.61 3.37
N THR A 246 26.62 2.43 2.76
CA THR A 246 25.24 2.67 3.21
C THR A 246 24.41 1.39 3.15
N VAL A 247 24.49 0.64 2.05
CA VAL A 247 23.84 -0.67 1.91
C VAL A 247 24.32 -1.64 2.99
N LYS A 248 25.64 -1.75 3.20
CA LYS A 248 26.21 -2.60 4.26
C LYS A 248 25.74 -2.18 5.66
N TYR A 249 25.63 -0.88 5.92
CA TYR A 249 25.08 -0.37 7.18
C TYR A 249 23.63 -0.85 7.37
N ILE A 250 22.76 -0.69 6.36
CA ILE A 250 21.35 -1.13 6.45
C ILE A 250 21.25 -2.65 6.66
N ILE A 251 22.06 -3.44 5.95
CA ILE A 251 22.10 -4.91 6.10
C ILE A 251 22.49 -5.31 7.53
N ASN A 252 23.44 -4.63 8.13
CA ASN A 252 23.92 -4.93 9.49
C ASN A 252 23.09 -4.29 10.60
N ALA A 253 22.24 -3.31 10.28
CA ALA A 253 21.41 -2.62 11.26
C ALA A 253 20.29 -3.51 11.83
N GLU A 254 19.60 -3.02 12.86
CA GLU A 254 18.43 -3.68 13.44
C GLU A 254 17.25 -3.70 12.45
N ALA A 255 16.27 -4.58 12.73
CA ALA A 255 15.10 -4.74 11.86
C ALA A 255 14.30 -3.43 11.72
N ILE A 256 14.27 -2.59 12.74
CA ILE A 256 13.59 -1.30 12.70
C ILE A 256 14.18 -0.37 11.63
N VAL A 257 15.49 -0.32 11.48
CA VAL A 257 16.17 0.50 10.46
C VAL A 257 15.86 0.00 9.05
N LYS A 258 15.81 -1.33 8.86
CA LYS A 258 15.44 -1.95 7.59
C LYS A 258 13.99 -1.60 7.20
N ARG A 259 13.05 -1.71 8.15
CA ARG A 259 11.65 -1.31 7.92
C ARG A 259 11.51 0.17 7.62
N ASP A 260 12.22 1.02 8.35
CA ASP A 260 12.22 2.46 8.10
C ASP A 260 12.79 2.84 6.74
N THR A 261 13.76 2.05 6.24
CA THR A 261 14.29 2.22 4.89
C THR A 261 13.25 1.86 3.84
N LEU A 262 12.58 0.70 3.97
CA LEU A 262 11.53 0.27 3.04
C LEU A 262 10.34 1.24 3.03
N ASP A 263 9.91 1.66 4.21
CA ASP A 263 8.82 2.60 4.40
C ASP A 263 9.14 3.99 3.85
N PHE A 264 10.39 4.44 3.95
CA PHE A 264 10.84 5.68 3.31
C PHE A 264 10.72 5.61 1.78
N VAL A 265 11.13 4.50 1.17
CA VAL A 265 11.00 4.30 -0.29
C VAL A 265 9.53 4.25 -0.71
N ASP A 266 8.69 3.51 0.03
CA ASP A 266 7.23 3.44 -0.22
C ASP A 266 6.57 4.83 -0.11
N GLU A 267 6.93 5.67 0.87
CA GLU A 267 6.40 7.03 0.97
C GLU A 267 6.80 7.93 -0.20
N ILE A 268 8.01 7.75 -0.75
CA ILE A 268 8.43 8.53 -1.93
C ILE A 268 7.62 8.13 -3.16
N LEU A 269 7.31 6.84 -3.31
CA LEU A 269 6.48 6.34 -4.41
C LEU A 269 5.03 6.86 -4.28
N VAL A 270 4.44 6.75 -3.09
CA VAL A 270 2.99 6.93 -2.91
C VAL A 270 2.61 8.36 -2.51
N ASN A 271 3.45 9.05 -1.74
CA ASN A 271 3.15 10.38 -1.19
C ASN A 271 4.34 11.36 -1.27
N PRO A 272 4.98 11.56 -2.45
CA PRO A 272 6.23 12.32 -2.58
C PRO A 272 6.14 13.76 -2.06
N ASP A 273 5.02 14.45 -2.30
CA ASP A 273 4.86 15.85 -1.87
C ASP A 273 4.68 15.99 -0.36
N LYS A 274 4.05 14.99 0.27
CA LYS A 274 3.87 14.95 1.72
C LYS A 274 5.23 14.70 2.38
N ILE A 275 5.99 13.70 1.94
CA ILE A 275 7.29 13.40 2.53
C ILE A 275 8.28 14.56 2.33
N LEU A 276 8.25 15.24 1.18
CA LEU A 276 9.13 16.39 0.91
C LEU A 276 8.90 17.57 1.88
N LYS A 277 7.63 17.84 2.24
CA LYS A 277 7.28 18.90 3.21
C LYS A 277 7.74 18.59 4.62
N LEU A 278 7.82 17.30 4.94
CA LEU A 278 7.96 16.79 6.29
C LEU A 278 9.41 16.36 6.61
N ALA A 279 10.19 16.06 5.59
CA ALA A 279 11.57 15.62 5.74
C ALA A 279 12.55 16.75 6.10
N PRO A 280 13.59 16.46 6.89
CA PRO A 280 14.72 17.37 7.11
C PRO A 280 15.37 17.81 5.80
N ASP A 281 15.92 19.03 5.77
CA ASP A 281 16.53 19.62 4.57
C ASP A 281 17.64 18.76 3.96
N THR A 282 18.37 18.01 4.79
CA THR A 282 19.43 17.09 4.36
C THR A 282 18.94 15.94 3.49
N LEU A 283 17.65 15.61 3.53
CA LEU A 283 17.06 14.44 2.86
C LEU A 283 16.16 14.81 1.68
N LYS A 284 15.78 16.09 1.58
CA LYS A 284 15.01 16.61 0.45
C LYS A 284 15.69 16.32 -0.92
N PRO A 285 17.03 16.43 -1.08
CA PRO A 285 17.68 16.06 -2.33
C PRO A 285 17.45 14.60 -2.72
N SER A 286 17.58 13.66 -1.77
CA SER A 286 17.34 12.24 -2.01
C SER A 286 15.88 11.96 -2.41
N ILE A 287 14.92 12.61 -1.76
CA ILE A 287 13.49 12.49 -2.09
C ILE A 287 13.22 12.98 -3.51
N ILE A 288 13.75 14.15 -3.88
CA ILE A 288 13.57 14.73 -5.22
C ILE A 288 14.14 13.81 -6.30
N LEU A 289 15.34 13.28 -6.08
CA LEU A 289 15.99 12.39 -7.04
C LEU A 289 15.29 11.04 -7.16
N LEU A 290 14.88 10.43 -6.05
CA LEU A 290 14.13 9.16 -6.07
C LEU A 290 12.77 9.33 -6.75
N ARG A 291 12.02 10.40 -6.45
CA ARG A 291 10.78 10.73 -7.15
C ARG A 291 11.03 10.88 -8.66
N LYS A 292 12.08 11.60 -9.04
CA LYS A 292 12.44 11.78 -10.45
C LYS A 292 12.81 10.45 -11.11
N LEU A 293 13.51 9.58 -10.41
CA LEU A 293 13.89 8.25 -10.91
C LEU A 293 12.65 7.40 -11.18
N PHE A 294 11.74 7.28 -10.22
CA PHE A 294 10.53 6.47 -10.39
C PHE A 294 9.61 7.03 -11.47
N ASN A 295 9.37 8.35 -11.49
CA ASN A 295 8.60 8.98 -12.57
C ASN A 295 9.20 8.72 -13.97
N LEU A 296 10.53 8.67 -14.09
CA LEU A 296 11.17 8.33 -15.36
C LEU A 296 10.93 6.88 -15.72
N ILE A 297 11.02 5.95 -14.76
CA ILE A 297 10.76 4.52 -14.97
C ILE A 297 9.31 4.29 -15.36
N ASP A 298 8.34 4.78 -14.58
CA ASP A 298 6.90 4.60 -14.86
C ASP A 298 6.49 5.25 -16.19
N GLY A 299 7.17 6.31 -16.60
CA GLY A 299 6.93 6.96 -17.89
C GLY A 299 7.40 6.17 -19.12
N VAL A 300 8.20 5.11 -18.96
CA VAL A 300 8.71 4.29 -20.09
C VAL A 300 8.62 2.78 -19.91
N TYR A 301 8.34 2.30 -18.70
CA TYR A 301 8.11 0.89 -18.46
C TYR A 301 6.76 0.50 -19.07
N ASP A 302 6.81 -0.33 -20.12
CA ASP A 302 5.61 -0.76 -20.84
C ASP A 302 4.93 -1.91 -20.09
N VAL A 303 3.79 -1.65 -19.45
CA VAL A 303 3.00 -2.65 -18.72
C VAL A 303 2.10 -3.42 -19.70
N ASN A 304 2.73 -4.12 -20.65
CA ASN A 304 2.08 -5.04 -21.58
C ASN A 304 1.93 -6.45 -20.97
N ASP A 305 1.12 -7.31 -21.59
CA ASP A 305 0.81 -8.66 -21.09
C ASP A 305 2.07 -9.47 -20.69
N GLN A 306 3.13 -9.41 -21.50
CA GLN A 306 4.37 -10.15 -21.22
C GLN A 306 5.12 -9.58 -20.01
N ASN A 307 5.17 -8.26 -19.87
CA ASN A 307 5.79 -7.62 -18.72
C ASN A 307 4.95 -7.80 -17.45
N ILE A 308 3.62 -7.76 -17.55
CA ILE A 308 2.70 -8.11 -16.46
C ILE A 308 2.97 -9.53 -15.98
N GLU A 309 3.00 -10.52 -16.88
CA GLU A 309 3.29 -11.92 -16.54
C GLU A 309 4.62 -12.06 -15.79
N ASN A 310 5.66 -11.34 -16.25
CA ASN A 310 6.97 -11.33 -15.58
C ASN A 310 6.92 -10.72 -14.17
N LEU A 311 6.17 -9.63 -13.97
CA LEU A 311 6.03 -8.95 -12.68
C LEU A 311 5.15 -9.75 -11.71
N GLU A 312 4.08 -10.40 -12.20
CA GLU A 312 3.27 -11.32 -11.40
C GLU A 312 4.07 -12.56 -11.00
N ASN A 313 4.89 -13.11 -11.90
CA ASN A 313 5.81 -14.19 -11.55
C ASN A 313 6.81 -13.77 -10.45
N VAL A 314 7.34 -12.54 -10.48
CA VAL A 314 8.16 -12.02 -9.36
C VAL A 314 7.35 -11.97 -8.05
N THR A 315 6.10 -11.52 -8.12
CA THR A 315 5.19 -11.45 -6.96
C THR A 315 4.95 -12.85 -6.39
N GLU A 316 4.69 -13.84 -7.23
CA GLU A 316 4.51 -15.25 -6.83
C GLU A 316 5.79 -15.82 -6.22
N MET A 317 6.96 -15.62 -6.84
CA MET A 317 8.24 -16.07 -6.31
C MET A 317 8.55 -15.45 -4.94
N LEU A 318 8.17 -14.19 -4.73
CA LEU A 318 8.30 -13.52 -3.44
C LEU A 318 7.37 -14.14 -2.40
N ARG A 319 6.10 -14.40 -2.75
CA ARG A 319 5.12 -15.08 -1.88
C ARG A 319 5.61 -16.47 -1.48
N ASP A 320 6.05 -17.27 -2.43
CA ASP A 320 6.57 -18.63 -2.21
C ASP A 320 7.76 -18.64 -1.23
N TRP A 321 8.66 -17.66 -1.36
CA TRP A 321 9.76 -17.49 -0.41
C TRP A 321 9.27 -17.14 1.01
N ILE A 322 8.27 -16.27 1.13
CA ILE A 322 7.70 -15.85 2.43
C ILE A 322 6.99 -17.03 3.11
N GLU A 323 6.25 -17.83 2.36
CA GLU A 323 5.57 -19.04 2.83
C GLU A 323 6.53 -20.17 3.21
N GLY A 324 7.84 -19.98 3.01
CA GLY A 324 8.85 -20.97 3.38
C GLY A 324 8.91 -22.16 2.42
N LYS A 325 8.38 -22.02 1.19
CA LYS A 325 8.64 -22.98 0.12
C LYS A 325 10.14 -22.95 -0.22
N THR A 326 10.61 -23.90 -1.02
CA THR A 326 12.04 -24.09 -1.35
C THR A 326 12.66 -22.97 -2.22
N PHE A 327 12.00 -21.81 -2.31
CA PHE A 327 12.39 -20.70 -3.16
C PHE A 327 13.53 -19.88 -2.54
N ASP A 328 14.52 -19.52 -3.37
CA ASP A 328 15.68 -18.73 -2.94
C ASP A 328 15.48 -17.26 -3.28
N ILE A 329 15.61 -16.39 -2.27
CA ILE A 329 15.48 -14.95 -2.43
C ILE A 329 16.49 -14.37 -3.43
N HIS A 330 17.66 -14.99 -3.64
CA HIS A 330 18.59 -14.55 -4.68
C HIS A 330 17.97 -14.64 -6.08
N LYS A 331 17.13 -15.65 -6.33
CA LYS A 331 16.44 -15.81 -7.62
C LYS A 331 15.42 -14.71 -7.83
N VAL A 332 14.67 -14.34 -6.78
CA VAL A 332 13.70 -13.23 -6.82
C VAL A 332 14.41 -11.93 -7.19
N LEU A 333 15.46 -11.57 -6.45
CA LEU A 333 16.19 -10.33 -6.66
C LEU A 333 16.89 -10.30 -8.04
N ASN A 334 17.45 -11.42 -8.50
CA ASN A 334 18.02 -11.52 -9.84
C ASN A 334 16.96 -11.33 -10.93
N THR A 335 15.76 -11.90 -10.76
CA THR A 335 14.67 -11.79 -11.74
C THR A 335 14.20 -10.35 -11.87
N ILE A 336 14.11 -9.61 -10.76
CA ILE A 336 13.82 -8.16 -10.77
C ILE A 336 14.87 -7.42 -11.59
N VAL A 337 16.16 -7.68 -11.38
CA VAL A 337 17.24 -6.98 -12.08
C VAL A 337 17.26 -7.33 -13.57
N GLU A 338 17.11 -8.59 -13.93
CA GLU A 338 17.09 -9.02 -15.33
C GLU A 338 15.85 -8.49 -16.08
N ASN A 339 14.67 -8.47 -15.45
CA ASN A 339 13.48 -7.84 -16.02
C ASN A 339 13.73 -6.35 -16.34
N MET A 340 14.32 -5.61 -15.39
CA MET A 340 14.66 -4.20 -15.60
C MET A 340 15.70 -4.03 -16.72
N LYS A 341 16.71 -4.90 -16.78
CA LYS A 341 17.77 -4.86 -17.79
C LYS A 341 17.25 -5.17 -19.20
N ILE A 342 16.27 -6.06 -19.35
CA ILE A 342 15.60 -6.31 -20.63
C ILE A 342 14.85 -5.05 -21.08
N ASN A 343 14.06 -4.45 -20.19
CA ASN A 343 13.28 -3.25 -20.49
C ASN A 343 14.16 -2.03 -20.79
N VAL A 344 15.24 -1.81 -20.05
CA VAL A 344 16.18 -0.70 -20.31
C VAL A 344 16.77 -0.75 -21.72
N LYS A 345 16.98 -1.93 -22.30
CA LYS A 345 17.56 -2.06 -23.66
C LYS A 345 16.66 -1.52 -24.76
N ILE A 346 15.34 -1.54 -24.54
CA ILE A 346 14.35 -1.10 -25.53
C ILE A 346 13.92 0.36 -25.34
N TRP A 347 14.25 0.96 -24.19
CA TRP A 347 13.90 2.35 -23.92
C TRP A 347 14.67 3.33 -24.81
N PRO A 348 14.10 4.52 -25.11
CA PRO A 348 14.81 5.57 -25.83
C PRO A 348 16.13 5.97 -25.15
N LEU A 349 17.18 6.20 -25.94
CA LEU A 349 18.52 6.53 -25.42
C LEU A 349 18.54 7.79 -24.55
N ASP A 350 17.71 8.79 -24.86
CA ASP A 350 17.63 10.01 -24.07
C ASP A 350 17.06 9.73 -22.67
N ILE A 351 16.09 8.82 -22.55
CA ILE A 351 15.54 8.37 -21.27
C ILE A 351 16.56 7.53 -20.50
N GLN A 352 17.24 6.59 -21.18
CA GLN A 352 18.32 5.81 -20.56
C GLN A 352 19.39 6.73 -19.96
N ASN A 353 19.81 7.76 -20.70
CA ASN A 353 20.80 8.74 -20.23
C ASN A 353 20.28 9.57 -19.04
N LYS A 354 19.00 9.98 -19.05
CA LYS A 354 18.38 10.70 -17.92
C LYS A 354 18.32 9.82 -16.67
N ILE A 355 17.90 8.56 -16.78
CA ILE A 355 17.87 7.60 -15.67
C ILE A 355 19.27 7.38 -15.13
N TYR A 356 20.26 7.16 -16.02
CA TYR A 356 21.66 7.01 -15.62
C TYR A 356 22.19 8.22 -14.86
N TYR A 357 21.90 9.43 -15.35
CA TYR A 357 22.29 10.67 -14.68
C TYR A 357 21.65 10.78 -13.28
N VAL A 358 20.33 10.60 -13.17
CA VAL A 358 19.62 10.65 -11.88
C VAL A 358 20.16 9.59 -10.90
N TRP A 359 20.40 8.38 -11.37
CA TRP A 359 21.01 7.31 -10.55
C TRP A 359 22.42 7.70 -10.07
N SER A 360 23.24 8.31 -10.94
CA SER A 360 24.58 8.76 -10.59
C SER A 360 24.59 9.84 -9.49
N GLU A 361 23.60 10.73 -9.51
CA GLU A 361 23.40 11.73 -8.46
C GLU A 361 22.93 11.07 -7.14
N ILE A 362 22.03 10.08 -7.22
CA ILE A 362 21.58 9.32 -6.04
C ILE A 362 22.74 8.64 -5.33
N ILE A 363 23.62 7.94 -6.06
CA ILE A 363 24.74 7.23 -5.43
C ILE A 363 25.80 8.17 -4.85
N ALA A 364 25.87 9.44 -5.30
CA ALA A 364 26.83 10.43 -4.80
C ALA A 364 26.41 11.05 -3.44
N LEU A 365 25.10 11.10 -3.16
CA LEU A 365 24.53 11.55 -1.89
C LEU A 365 24.89 10.63 -0.72
#